data_AF-A0AAW7NZP9-F1
#
_entry.id   AF-A0AAW7NZP9-F1
#
_cell.length_a   1.000
_cell.length_b   1.000
_cell.length_c   1.000
_cell.angle_alpha   90.00
_cell.angle_beta   90.00
_cell.angle_gamma   90.00
#
_symmetry.space_group_name_H-M   'P 1'
#
loop_
_entity.id
_entity.type
_entity.pdbx_description
1 polymer ?
#
loop_
_entity_poly.entity_id
_entity_poly.type
_entity_poly.pdbx_seq_one_letter_code
_entity_poly.pdbx_strand_id
1 'polypeptide(L)'
;MARGRGKASPQDKEALRIISEKIRELLKEQGKKQIELSRITGIPASTLTGYVKGTSLPVPENLEKIAAFFQVAVADIDPRLRNDFVVIDSEIERLYKQLDEGNQENLLSYGKSLLTHQKERQKIEKQYHSYSVYDSFAAYQNQKQADIVWFDQKIPYDLAFWIHTDSLEPKYVKGAVVLIKQTYYDQAGAIYAIDFDGQTLIKRVFREANGIRLVSLNKKYSDQIIPLDEEPGVIGKVIDGFVPLDLEEIK
;
A
#
# COMPACT_ATOMS: atom_id res chain seq x y z
N MET A 1 -47.88 20.83 -3.38
CA MET A 1 -47.46 19.87 -2.33
C MET A 1 -46.51 20.58 -1.38
N ALA A 2 -46.91 20.77 -0.12
CA ALA A 2 -46.12 21.44 0.90
C ALA A 2 -45.03 20.49 1.42
N ARG A 3 -43.75 20.79 1.14
CA ARG A 3 -42.62 20.11 1.80
C ARG A 3 -42.55 20.61 3.24
N GLY A 4 -42.93 19.77 4.19
CA GLY A 4 -42.85 20.04 5.62
C GLY A 4 -41.41 20.40 6.01
N ARG A 5 -41.25 21.51 6.73
CA ARG A 5 -39.96 21.98 7.25
C ARG A 5 -39.56 21.08 8.43
N GLY A 6 -38.74 20.06 8.16
CA GLY A 6 -37.99 19.35 9.20
C GLY A 6 -37.14 20.34 10.00
N LYS A 7 -36.96 20.09 11.31
CA LYS A 7 -36.10 20.91 12.17
C LYS A 7 -34.68 20.95 11.58
N ALA A 8 -34.17 22.15 11.29
CA ALA A 8 -32.82 22.36 10.79
C ALA A 8 -31.77 21.73 11.72
N SER A 9 -30.80 21.00 11.14
CA SER A 9 -29.67 20.41 11.87
C SER A 9 -28.88 21.51 12.61
N PRO A 10 -28.18 21.23 13.72
CA PRO A 10 -27.28 22.20 14.35
C PRO A 10 -26.29 22.85 13.35
N GLN A 11 -25.81 22.08 12.37
CA GLN A 11 -24.94 22.58 11.30
C GLN A 11 -25.65 23.55 10.34
N ASP A 12 -26.93 23.29 10.04
CA ASP A 12 -27.74 24.18 9.19
C ASP A 12 -27.99 25.53 9.88
N LYS A 13 -28.21 25.51 11.21
CA LYS A 13 -28.41 26.73 11.99
C LYS A 13 -27.18 27.62 12.01
N GLU A 14 -25.99 27.01 12.15
CA GLU A 14 -24.75 27.77 12.15
C GLU A 14 -24.42 28.32 10.76
N ALA A 15 -24.63 27.53 9.69
CA ALA A 15 -24.47 28.01 8.32
C ALA A 15 -25.43 29.17 7.99
N LEU A 16 -26.70 29.08 8.43
CA LEU A 16 -27.68 30.15 8.27
C LEU A 16 -27.21 31.44 8.95
N ARG A 17 -26.66 31.33 10.17
CA ARG A 17 -26.15 32.46 10.93
C ARG A 17 -25.00 33.15 10.18
N ILE A 18 -23.95 32.39 9.85
CA ILE A 18 -22.73 32.88 9.19
C ILE A 18 -23.05 33.57 7.85
N ILE A 19 -23.79 32.90 6.97
CA ILE A 19 -24.09 33.43 5.64
C ILE A 19 -24.97 34.68 5.75
N SER A 20 -25.96 34.68 6.67
CA SER A 20 -26.83 35.84 6.86
C SER A 20 -26.10 37.07 7.40
N GLU A 21 -25.16 36.87 8.31
CA GLU A 21 -24.31 37.94 8.86
C GLU A 21 -23.42 38.51 7.76
N LYS A 22 -22.79 37.63 6.97
CA LYS A 22 -21.88 38.06 5.91
C LYS A 22 -22.58 38.86 4.80
N ILE A 23 -23.78 38.44 4.38
CA ILE A 23 -24.56 39.22 3.41
C ILE A 23 -24.93 40.60 3.99
N ARG A 24 -25.25 40.69 5.30
CA ARG A 24 -25.53 41.98 5.96
C ARG A 24 -24.32 42.87 6.02
N GLU A 25 -23.15 42.31 6.32
CA GLU A 25 -21.87 43.02 6.30
C GLU A 25 -21.59 43.61 4.92
N LEU A 26 -21.65 42.79 3.87
CA LEU A 26 -21.38 43.22 2.50
C LEU A 26 -22.35 44.32 2.02
N LEU A 27 -23.64 44.23 2.39
CA LEU A 27 -24.61 45.30 2.12
C LEU A 27 -24.23 46.61 2.82
N LYS A 28 -23.76 46.54 4.07
CA LYS A 28 -23.38 47.71 4.87
C LYS A 28 -22.07 48.33 4.38
N GLU A 29 -21.05 47.51 4.13
CA GLU A 29 -19.72 47.92 3.68
C GLU A 29 -19.77 48.61 2.32
N GLN A 30 -20.57 48.09 1.40
CA GLN A 30 -20.71 48.65 0.05
C GLN A 30 -21.86 49.67 -0.08
N GLY A 31 -22.55 50.00 1.02
CA GLY A 31 -23.66 50.95 1.04
C GLY A 31 -24.85 50.55 0.15
N LYS A 32 -25.04 49.24 -0.10
CA LYS A 32 -26.05 48.71 -1.02
C LYS A 32 -27.35 48.35 -0.29
N LYS A 33 -28.48 48.54 -0.97
CA LYS A 33 -29.78 48.10 -0.48
C LYS A 33 -30.14 46.71 -1.02
N GLN A 34 -30.87 45.92 -0.24
CA GLN A 34 -31.35 44.59 -0.68
C GLN A 34 -32.17 44.65 -1.99
N ILE A 35 -32.89 45.76 -2.20
CA ILE A 35 -33.67 45.97 -3.42
C ILE A 35 -32.78 46.13 -4.66
N GLU A 36 -31.58 46.67 -4.51
CA GLU A 36 -30.59 46.79 -5.60
C GLU A 36 -30.00 45.42 -5.92
N LEU A 37 -29.65 44.63 -4.89
CA LEU A 37 -29.21 43.25 -5.03
C LEU A 37 -30.26 42.42 -5.79
N SER A 38 -31.55 42.57 -5.45
CA SER A 38 -32.66 41.90 -6.14
C SER A 38 -32.73 42.27 -7.62
N ARG A 39 -32.66 43.57 -7.94
CA ARG A 39 -32.76 44.08 -9.31
C ARG A 39 -31.60 43.61 -10.19
N ILE A 40 -30.38 43.56 -9.64
CA ILE A 40 -29.18 43.25 -10.43
C ILE A 40 -28.97 41.74 -10.55
N THR A 41 -29.22 40.97 -9.49
CA THR A 41 -29.04 39.50 -9.52
C THR A 41 -30.23 38.74 -10.11
N GLY A 42 -31.39 39.39 -10.23
CA GLY A 42 -32.65 38.74 -10.60
C GLY A 42 -33.24 37.84 -9.52
N ILE A 43 -32.65 37.80 -8.32
CA ILE A 43 -33.17 37.03 -7.18
C ILE A 43 -34.38 37.77 -6.60
N PRO A 44 -35.54 37.11 -6.41
CA PRO A 44 -36.72 37.75 -5.83
C PRO A 44 -36.43 38.37 -4.45
N ALA A 45 -36.96 39.57 -4.19
CA ALA A 45 -36.76 40.29 -2.93
C ALA A 45 -37.21 39.48 -1.70
N SER A 46 -38.26 38.67 -1.84
CA SER A 46 -38.73 37.74 -0.81
C SER A 46 -37.68 36.68 -0.46
N THR A 47 -36.99 36.14 -1.47
CA THR A 47 -35.92 35.15 -1.32
C THR A 47 -34.68 35.77 -0.66
N LEU A 48 -34.26 36.96 -1.10
CA LEU A 48 -33.14 37.68 -0.48
C LEU A 48 -33.42 38.05 0.97
N THR A 49 -34.66 38.46 1.28
CA THR A 49 -35.08 38.70 2.68
C THR A 49 -34.88 37.44 3.52
N GLY A 50 -35.18 36.26 2.95
CA GLY A 50 -34.98 34.97 3.60
C GLY A 50 -33.51 34.69 3.94
N TYR A 51 -32.60 34.98 3.01
CA TYR A 51 -31.15 34.84 3.20
C TYR A 51 -30.60 35.83 4.23
N VAL A 52 -30.97 37.11 4.12
CA VAL A 52 -30.50 38.17 5.02
C VAL A 52 -30.96 37.96 6.46
N LYS A 53 -32.16 37.39 6.66
CA LYS A 53 -32.69 37.04 7.98
C LYS A 53 -32.22 35.67 8.50
N GLY A 54 -31.46 34.90 7.71
CA GLY A 54 -31.00 33.56 8.09
C GLY A 54 -32.13 32.55 8.23
N THR A 55 -33.20 32.69 7.44
CA THR A 55 -34.36 31.75 7.45
C THR A 55 -34.28 30.72 6.32
N SER A 56 -33.42 30.93 5.34
CA SER A 56 -33.12 30.02 4.23
C SER A 56 -31.67 30.17 3.78
N LEU A 57 -31.07 29.09 3.27
CA LEU A 57 -29.74 29.13 2.66
C LEU A 57 -29.83 29.46 1.17
N PRO A 58 -28.90 30.27 0.62
CA PRO A 58 -28.76 30.42 -0.83
C PRO A 58 -28.44 29.07 -1.48
N VAL A 59 -29.13 28.76 -2.57
CA VAL A 59 -28.70 27.68 -3.48
C VAL A 59 -27.42 28.10 -4.23
N PRO A 60 -26.59 27.16 -4.71
CA PRO A 60 -25.30 27.48 -5.34
C PRO A 60 -25.38 28.56 -6.43
N GLU A 61 -26.36 28.46 -7.32
CA GLU A 61 -26.57 29.45 -8.40
C GLU A 61 -26.86 30.87 -7.85
N ASN A 62 -27.65 30.98 -6.78
CA ASN A 62 -27.95 32.27 -6.17
C ASN A 62 -26.75 32.81 -5.38
N LEU A 63 -25.94 31.91 -4.82
CA LEU A 63 -24.73 32.28 -4.09
C LEU A 63 -23.66 32.85 -5.05
N GLU A 64 -23.50 32.27 -6.23
CA GLU A 64 -22.63 32.79 -7.29
C GLU A 64 -23.08 34.17 -7.77
N LYS A 65 -24.38 34.37 -7.97
CA LYS A 65 -24.95 35.69 -8.34
C LYS A 65 -24.68 36.75 -7.27
N ILE A 66 -24.81 36.38 -5.99
CA ILE A 66 -24.52 37.29 -4.88
C ILE A 66 -23.02 37.59 -4.79
N ALA A 67 -22.16 36.58 -4.95
CA ALA A 67 -20.70 36.74 -4.96
C ALA A 67 -20.24 37.67 -6.10
N ALA A 68 -20.77 37.47 -7.31
CA ALA A 68 -20.52 38.31 -8.47
C ALA A 68 -20.98 39.77 -8.24
N PHE A 69 -22.15 39.98 -7.61
CA PHE A 69 -22.64 41.31 -7.29
C PHE A 69 -21.69 42.07 -6.35
N PHE A 70 -21.19 41.40 -5.31
CA PHE A 70 -20.30 42.00 -4.32
C PHE A 70 -18.82 41.97 -4.71
N GLN A 71 -18.48 41.31 -5.83
CA GLN A 71 -17.10 41.08 -6.30
C GLN A 71 -16.22 40.38 -5.25
N VAL A 72 -16.78 39.37 -4.57
CA VAL A 72 -16.08 38.54 -3.58
C VAL A 72 -16.07 37.08 -4.02
N ALA A 73 -15.23 36.24 -3.42
CA ALA A 73 -15.30 34.81 -3.68
C ALA A 73 -16.57 34.23 -3.05
N VAL A 74 -17.14 33.19 -3.66
CA VAL A 74 -18.27 32.44 -3.10
C VAL A 74 -17.95 31.92 -1.68
N ALA A 75 -16.70 31.50 -1.47
CA ALA A 75 -16.14 31.08 -0.19
C ALA A 75 -16.12 32.18 0.89
N ASP A 76 -16.07 33.46 0.50
CA ASP A 76 -16.11 34.57 1.45
C ASP A 76 -17.51 34.78 2.00
N ILE A 77 -18.55 34.27 1.31
CA ILE A 77 -19.95 34.33 1.73
C ILE A 77 -20.35 33.04 2.45
N ASP A 78 -19.97 31.89 1.92
CA ASP A 78 -20.18 30.58 2.58
C ASP A 78 -18.82 29.93 2.87
N PRO A 79 -18.32 30.01 4.12
CA PRO A 79 -17.06 29.40 4.51
C PRO A 79 -16.99 27.88 4.31
N ARG A 80 -18.14 27.19 4.17
CA ARG A 80 -18.17 25.76 3.82
C ARG A 80 -17.69 25.50 2.40
N LEU A 81 -17.74 26.52 1.54
CA LEU A 81 -17.24 26.51 0.17
C LEU A 81 -15.83 27.08 0.05
N ARG A 82 -15.18 27.40 1.19
CA ARG A 82 -13.76 27.72 1.26
C ARG A 82 -12.97 26.43 1.02
N ASN A 83 -13.01 26.01 -0.24
CA ASN A 83 -12.21 25.00 -0.89
C ASN A 83 -11.69 23.89 0.05
N ASP A 84 -12.39 22.75 -0.02
CA ASP A 84 -11.78 21.41 -0.06
C ASP A 84 -10.76 21.24 -1.23
N PHE A 85 -10.44 22.31 -1.97
CA PHE A 85 -9.21 22.45 -2.74
C PHE A 85 -8.24 23.39 -2.02
N VAL A 86 -7.54 22.85 -1.03
CA VAL A 86 -6.16 23.28 -0.87
C VAL A 86 -5.51 22.99 -2.23
N VAL A 87 -5.33 24.01 -3.07
CA VAL A 87 -4.32 23.92 -4.13
C VAL A 87 -3.00 23.93 -3.37
N ILE A 88 -2.66 22.76 -2.83
CA ILE A 88 -1.27 22.39 -2.70
C ILE A 88 -0.86 22.26 -4.16
N ASP A 89 -0.47 23.38 -4.77
CA ASP A 89 0.30 23.40 -6.00
C ASP A 89 1.47 22.50 -5.64
N SER A 90 1.36 21.23 -6.03
CA SER A 90 2.22 20.19 -5.50
C SER A 90 3.64 20.63 -5.81
N GLU A 91 4.60 20.32 -4.92
CA GLU A 91 5.98 20.73 -5.14
C GLU A 91 6.44 20.39 -6.57
N ILE A 92 5.95 19.26 -7.10
CA ILE A 92 6.18 18.83 -8.48
C ILE A 92 5.54 19.72 -9.55
N GLU A 93 4.35 20.28 -9.33
CA GLU A 93 3.70 21.22 -10.26
C GLU A 93 4.46 22.55 -10.32
N ARG A 94 4.90 23.06 -9.16
CA ARG A 94 5.73 24.27 -9.09
C ARG A 94 7.09 24.07 -9.75
N LEU A 95 7.71 22.90 -9.56
CA LEU A 95 8.97 22.55 -10.23
C LEU A 95 8.74 22.42 -11.74
N TYR A 96 7.72 21.70 -12.17
CA TYR A 96 7.40 21.51 -13.59
C TYR A 96 7.25 22.84 -14.34
N LYS A 97 6.53 23.81 -13.76
CA LYS A 97 6.33 25.16 -14.35
C LYS A 97 7.62 25.98 -14.49
N GLN A 98 8.67 25.65 -13.73
CA GLN A 98 9.97 26.35 -13.78
C GLN A 98 11.00 25.68 -14.71
N LEU A 99 10.76 24.42 -15.11
CA LEU A 99 11.63 23.70 -16.03
C LEU A 99 11.42 24.16 -17.48
N ASP A 100 12.47 24.10 -18.29
CA ASP A 100 12.38 24.23 -19.74
C ASP A 100 11.65 23.02 -20.38
N GLU A 101 11.26 23.16 -21.65
CA GLU A 101 10.48 22.14 -22.37
C GLU A 101 11.15 20.77 -22.40
N GLY A 102 12.48 20.71 -22.58
CA GLY A 102 13.21 19.44 -22.61
C GLY A 102 13.20 18.74 -21.25
N ASN A 103 13.39 19.50 -20.18
CA ASN A 103 13.34 18.97 -18.81
C ASN A 103 11.92 18.61 -18.36
N GLN A 104 10.90 19.30 -18.85
CA GLN A 104 9.50 18.91 -18.65
C GLN A 104 9.19 17.54 -19.28
N GLU A 105 9.65 17.31 -20.51
CA GLU A 105 9.49 16.02 -21.18
C GLU A 105 10.20 14.90 -20.42
N ASN A 106 11.42 15.14 -19.94
CA ASN A 106 12.17 14.20 -19.10
C ASN A 106 11.41 13.83 -17.82
N LEU A 107 10.88 14.82 -17.10
CA LEU A 107 10.12 14.59 -15.86
C LEU A 107 8.86 13.76 -16.12
N LEU A 108 8.12 14.07 -17.19
CA LEU A 108 6.93 13.31 -17.57
C LEU A 108 7.27 11.88 -18.00
N SER A 109 8.35 11.70 -18.77
CA SER A 109 8.84 10.38 -19.19
C SER A 109 9.20 9.53 -17.98
N TYR A 110 9.95 10.10 -17.04
CA TYR A 110 10.32 9.43 -15.80
C TYR A 110 9.10 9.13 -14.90
N GLY A 111 8.18 10.08 -14.75
CA GLY A 111 6.94 9.84 -14.00
C GLY A 111 6.09 8.71 -14.60
N LYS A 112 6.02 8.63 -15.93
CA LYS A 112 5.33 7.54 -16.64
C LYS A 112 6.04 6.20 -16.44
N SER A 113 7.36 6.15 -16.50
CA SER A 113 8.10 4.90 -16.28
C SER A 113 7.93 4.39 -14.86
N LEU A 114 7.97 5.27 -13.85
CA LEU A 114 7.66 4.92 -12.45
C LEU A 114 6.25 4.33 -12.31
N LEU A 115 5.24 4.93 -12.93
CA LEU A 115 3.86 4.40 -12.91
C LEU A 115 3.74 3.03 -13.58
N THR A 116 4.45 2.81 -14.69
CA THR A 116 4.49 1.51 -15.37
C THR A 116 5.09 0.45 -14.45
N HIS A 117 6.28 0.70 -13.90
CA HIS A 117 6.94 -0.23 -12.97
C HIS A 117 6.10 -0.50 -11.71
N GLN A 118 5.39 0.51 -11.19
CA GLN A 118 4.47 0.32 -10.07
C GLN A 118 3.32 -0.63 -10.43
N LYS A 119 2.71 -0.47 -11.61
CA LYS A 119 1.62 -1.34 -12.07
C LYS A 119 2.08 -2.77 -12.33
N GLU A 120 3.27 -2.94 -12.91
CA GLU A 120 3.90 -4.25 -13.10
C GLU A 120 4.14 -4.94 -11.76
N ARG A 121 4.73 -4.24 -10.78
CA ARG A 121 4.93 -4.75 -9.43
C ARG A 121 3.62 -5.17 -8.77
N GLN A 122 2.57 -4.35 -8.88
CA GLN A 122 1.24 -4.68 -8.35
C GLN A 122 0.62 -5.90 -9.04
N LYS A 123 0.87 -6.12 -10.34
CA LYS A 123 0.41 -7.31 -11.05
C LYS A 123 1.13 -8.56 -10.52
N ILE A 124 2.43 -8.46 -10.29
CA ILE A 124 3.23 -9.54 -9.70
C ILE A 124 2.73 -9.84 -8.29
N GLU A 125 2.55 -8.84 -7.44
CA GLU A 125 2.05 -9.00 -6.07
C GLU A 125 0.63 -9.56 -5.95
N LYS A 126 -0.20 -9.41 -7.00
CA LYS A 126 -1.54 -10.02 -7.05
C LYS A 126 -1.50 -11.50 -7.38
N GLN A 127 -0.51 -11.93 -8.16
CA GLN A 127 -0.43 -13.29 -8.69
C GLN A 127 0.58 -14.15 -7.92
N TYR A 128 1.57 -13.53 -7.29
CA TYR A 128 2.70 -14.18 -6.67
C TYR A 128 2.89 -13.71 -5.24
N HIS A 129 3.50 -14.58 -4.46
CA HIS A 129 3.78 -14.39 -3.05
C HIS A 129 5.28 -14.27 -2.84
N SER A 130 5.69 -13.27 -2.08
CA SER A 130 7.09 -13.05 -1.72
C SER A 130 7.52 -13.98 -0.59
N TYR A 131 8.71 -14.53 -0.69
CA TYR A 131 9.36 -15.35 0.34
C TYR A 131 10.72 -14.75 0.70
N SER A 132 10.96 -14.56 1.99
CA SER A 132 12.29 -14.21 2.52
C SER A 132 13.15 -15.47 2.63
N VAL A 133 14.26 -15.50 1.90
CA VAL A 133 15.15 -16.66 1.77
C VAL A 133 16.55 -16.30 2.25
N TYR A 134 17.16 -17.21 3.01
CA TYR A 134 18.52 -17.06 3.52
C TYR A 134 19.47 -18.09 2.88
N ASP A 135 20.76 -17.80 2.85
CA ASP A 135 21.77 -18.78 2.44
C ASP A 135 21.90 -19.97 3.40
N SER A 136 21.71 -19.72 4.70
CA SER A 136 21.88 -20.72 5.74
C SER A 136 21.20 -20.30 7.05
N PHE A 137 21.08 -21.25 7.98
CA PHE A 137 20.62 -21.00 9.33
C PHE A 137 21.52 -20.03 10.09
N ALA A 138 22.84 -20.13 9.90
CA ALA A 138 23.78 -19.17 10.46
C ALA A 138 23.54 -17.75 9.91
N ALA A 139 23.20 -17.60 8.63
CA ALA A 139 22.84 -16.29 8.06
C ALA A 139 21.58 -15.70 8.72
N TYR A 140 20.57 -16.53 8.96
CA TYR A 140 19.36 -16.16 9.69
C TYR A 140 19.66 -15.73 11.14
N GLN A 141 20.42 -16.54 11.89
CA GLN A 141 20.76 -16.25 13.30
C GLN A 141 21.57 -14.95 13.44
N ASN A 142 22.47 -14.69 12.49
CA ASN A 142 23.25 -13.46 12.44
C ASN A 142 22.49 -12.26 11.84
N GLN A 143 21.18 -12.39 11.59
CA GLN A 143 20.32 -11.34 11.07
C GLN A 143 20.84 -10.72 9.76
N LYS A 144 21.46 -11.55 8.91
CA LYS A 144 21.84 -11.12 7.57
C LYS A 144 20.59 -10.76 6.77
N GLN A 145 20.74 -9.87 5.79
CA GLN A 145 19.67 -9.52 4.88
C GLN A 145 19.22 -10.76 4.09
N ALA A 146 17.91 -11.01 4.07
CA ALA A 146 17.31 -12.07 3.28
C ALA A 146 17.09 -11.60 1.83
N ASP A 147 17.18 -12.54 0.89
CA ASP A 147 16.68 -12.33 -0.47
C ASP A 147 15.16 -12.38 -0.47
N ILE A 148 14.54 -11.59 -1.34
CA ILE A 148 13.10 -11.66 -1.58
C ILE A 148 12.87 -12.29 -2.95
N VAL A 149 12.29 -13.50 -2.94
CA VAL A 149 11.95 -14.25 -4.14
C VAL A 149 10.44 -14.41 -4.27
N TRP A 150 9.97 -14.79 -5.46
CA TRP A 150 8.53 -14.89 -5.75
C TRP A 150 8.14 -16.30 -6.17
N PHE A 151 6.95 -16.72 -5.72
CA PHE A 151 6.34 -18.00 -6.08
C PHE A 151 4.82 -17.86 -6.24
N ASP A 152 4.19 -18.68 -7.07
CA ASP A 152 2.76 -18.60 -7.42
C ASP A 152 1.82 -19.19 -6.38
N GLN A 153 2.35 -19.96 -5.43
CA GLN A 153 1.58 -20.53 -4.33
C GLN A 153 1.95 -19.87 -3.00
N LYS A 154 0.97 -19.77 -2.11
CA LYS A 154 1.16 -19.33 -0.73
C LYS A 154 1.23 -20.53 0.20
N ILE A 155 2.43 -20.82 0.69
CA ILE A 155 2.72 -21.94 1.57
C ILE A 155 3.20 -21.37 2.90
N PRO A 156 2.51 -21.62 4.03
CA PRO A 156 2.98 -21.18 5.34
C PRO A 156 4.30 -21.87 5.72
N TYR A 157 5.30 -21.09 6.10
CA TYR A 157 6.64 -21.56 6.45
C TYR A 157 7.20 -20.76 7.63
N ASP A 158 8.25 -21.27 8.28
CA ASP A 158 8.97 -20.57 9.34
C ASP A 158 10.32 -20.04 8.85
N LEU A 159 11.04 -20.85 8.03
CA LEU A 159 12.33 -20.49 7.43
C LEU A 159 12.38 -20.96 5.97
N ALA A 160 13.17 -20.28 5.15
CA ALA A 160 13.43 -20.70 3.78
C ALA A 160 14.93 -20.56 3.46
N PHE A 161 15.48 -21.57 2.79
CA PHE A 161 16.89 -21.61 2.43
C PHE A 161 17.12 -21.92 0.96
N TRP A 162 18.16 -21.29 0.39
CA TRP A 162 18.69 -21.66 -0.92
C TRP A 162 19.28 -23.07 -0.92
N ILE A 163 19.05 -23.80 -2.01
CA ILE A 163 19.67 -25.10 -2.25
C ILE A 163 20.94 -24.91 -3.08
N HIS A 164 22.08 -24.92 -2.42
CA HIS A 164 23.40 -24.74 -3.07
C HIS A 164 24.01 -26.04 -3.64
N THR A 165 23.33 -27.18 -3.50
CA THR A 165 23.81 -28.53 -3.86
C THR A 165 22.80 -29.27 -4.74
N ASP A 166 23.27 -30.13 -5.63
CA ASP A 166 22.45 -31.07 -6.41
C ASP A 166 22.11 -32.36 -5.62
N SER A 167 22.53 -32.48 -4.36
CA SER A 167 22.34 -33.72 -3.58
C SER A 167 20.87 -34.08 -3.28
N LEU A 168 19.95 -33.15 -3.54
CA LEU A 168 18.51 -33.30 -3.41
C LEU A 168 17.80 -33.58 -4.75
N GLU A 169 18.54 -33.65 -5.86
CA GLU A 169 17.99 -33.97 -7.16
C GLU A 169 17.53 -35.44 -7.25
N PRO A 170 16.52 -35.75 -8.08
CA PRO A 170 15.80 -34.84 -8.98
C PRO A 170 14.65 -34.06 -8.30
N LYS A 171 14.40 -34.30 -6.99
CA LYS A 171 13.24 -33.71 -6.31
C LYS A 171 13.38 -32.19 -6.16
N TYR A 172 14.57 -31.73 -5.78
CA TYR A 172 14.89 -30.31 -5.70
C TYR A 172 16.19 -30.04 -6.45
N VAL A 173 16.11 -29.14 -7.43
CA VAL A 173 17.26 -28.75 -8.25
C VAL A 173 18.15 -27.78 -7.50
N LYS A 174 19.44 -27.78 -7.83
CA LYS A 174 20.36 -26.73 -7.37
C LYS A 174 19.83 -25.35 -7.80
N GLY A 175 19.83 -24.38 -6.89
CA GLY A 175 19.29 -23.04 -7.09
C GLY A 175 17.79 -22.92 -6.76
N ALA A 176 17.12 -24.00 -6.38
CA ALA A 176 15.78 -23.92 -5.81
C ALA A 176 15.81 -23.44 -4.35
N VAL A 177 14.64 -23.16 -3.80
CA VAL A 177 14.40 -22.78 -2.41
C VAL A 177 13.68 -23.93 -1.71
N VAL A 178 14.07 -24.26 -0.48
CA VAL A 178 13.25 -25.10 0.41
C VAL A 178 12.51 -24.27 1.44
N LEU A 179 11.27 -24.65 1.71
CA LEU A 179 10.44 -24.12 2.79
C LEU A 179 10.48 -25.07 3.98
N ILE A 180 10.73 -24.51 5.16
CA ILE A 180 10.93 -25.25 6.40
C ILE A 180 9.90 -24.83 7.42
N LYS A 181 9.27 -25.83 8.05
CA LYS A 181 8.54 -25.67 9.30
C LYS A 181 9.47 -26.05 10.45
N GLN A 182 9.68 -25.13 11.39
CA GLN A 182 10.49 -25.40 12.57
C GLN A 182 9.80 -26.47 13.41
N THR A 183 10.49 -27.58 13.60
CA THR A 183 10.00 -28.73 14.35
C THR A 183 11.19 -29.55 14.83
N TYR A 184 10.97 -30.35 15.86
CA TYR A 184 11.85 -31.45 16.18
C TYR A 184 11.71 -32.58 15.15
N TYR A 185 12.61 -33.56 15.22
CA TYR A 185 12.50 -34.78 14.42
C TYR A 185 11.25 -35.57 14.83
N ASP A 186 10.28 -35.63 13.93
CA ASP A 186 8.96 -36.25 14.14
C ASP A 186 8.65 -37.39 13.15
N GLN A 187 9.39 -37.50 12.05
CA GLN A 187 9.11 -38.45 10.98
C GLN A 187 10.40 -39.02 10.34
N ALA A 188 10.57 -40.34 10.45
CA ALA A 188 11.66 -41.04 9.78
C ALA A 188 11.55 -40.98 8.25
N GLY A 189 12.67 -40.70 7.59
CA GLY A 189 12.74 -40.61 6.14
C GLY A 189 12.14 -39.34 5.53
N ALA A 190 11.70 -38.38 6.36
CA ALA A 190 11.40 -37.03 5.89
C ALA A 190 12.69 -36.23 5.66
N ILE A 191 12.57 -35.11 4.94
CA ILE A 191 13.69 -34.21 4.67
C ILE A 191 13.69 -33.14 5.77
N TYR A 192 14.84 -32.92 6.39
CA TYR A 192 15.02 -31.88 7.39
C TYR A 192 16.19 -30.98 7.00
N ALA A 193 16.12 -29.75 7.48
CA ALA A 193 17.28 -28.88 7.64
C ALA A 193 17.89 -29.13 9.02
N ILE A 194 19.21 -29.37 9.02
CA ILE A 194 20.01 -29.64 10.20
C ILE A 194 21.15 -28.61 10.22
N ASP A 195 21.37 -28.01 11.38
CA ASP A 195 22.57 -27.24 11.67
C ASP A 195 23.64 -28.19 12.23
N PHE A 196 24.76 -28.28 11.53
CA PHE A 196 25.87 -29.15 11.90
C PHE A 196 27.19 -28.48 11.53
N ASP A 197 28.05 -28.27 12.52
CA ASP A 197 29.34 -27.57 12.37
C ASP A 197 29.22 -26.21 11.66
N GLY A 198 28.17 -25.45 12.01
CA GLY A 198 27.85 -24.14 11.40
C GLY A 198 27.35 -24.21 9.95
N GLN A 199 27.12 -25.40 9.41
CA GLN A 199 26.60 -25.63 8.07
C GLN A 199 25.14 -26.09 8.13
N THR A 200 24.33 -25.55 7.22
CA THR A 200 22.94 -25.99 7.06
C THR A 200 22.88 -27.14 6.06
N LEU A 201 22.67 -28.34 6.58
CA LEU A 201 22.52 -29.57 5.79
C LEU A 201 21.03 -29.84 5.56
N ILE A 202 20.62 -29.94 4.30
CA ILE A 202 19.26 -30.33 3.93
C ILE A 202 19.32 -31.74 3.35
N LYS A 203 18.82 -32.72 4.10
CA LYS A 203 18.95 -34.16 3.77
C LYS A 203 17.71 -34.94 4.19
N ARG A 204 17.54 -36.13 3.63
CA ARG A 204 16.57 -37.10 4.15
C ARG A 204 17.16 -37.76 5.40
N VAL A 205 16.42 -37.76 6.50
CA VAL A 205 16.96 -38.07 7.84
C VAL A 205 16.36 -39.35 8.41
N PHE A 206 17.20 -40.21 8.95
CA PHE A 206 16.83 -41.36 9.75
C PHE A 206 17.57 -41.32 11.08
N ARG A 207 16.84 -41.37 12.19
CA ARG A 207 17.45 -41.62 13.51
C ARG A 207 17.71 -43.12 13.66
N GLU A 208 18.95 -43.47 13.97
CA GLU A 208 19.45 -44.82 14.19
C GLU A 208 20.12 -44.92 15.57
N ALA A 209 20.42 -46.13 16.04
CA ALA A 209 20.95 -46.33 17.40
C ALA A 209 22.32 -45.68 17.62
N ASN A 210 23.11 -45.52 16.56
CA ASN A 210 24.48 -44.98 16.55
C ASN A 210 24.54 -43.52 16.09
N GLY A 211 23.42 -42.86 15.82
CA GLY A 211 23.40 -41.46 15.39
C GLY A 211 22.29 -41.15 14.38
N ILE A 212 22.53 -40.12 13.59
CA ILE A 212 21.60 -39.65 12.55
C ILE A 212 22.20 -39.94 11.18
N ARG A 213 21.51 -40.80 10.40
CA ARG A 213 21.88 -41.05 9.01
C ARG A 213 21.21 -40.05 8.09
N LEU A 214 22.05 -39.34 7.35
CA LEU A 214 21.71 -38.37 6.32
C LEU A 214 21.84 -39.01 4.95
N VAL A 215 20.71 -39.06 4.24
CA VAL A 215 20.60 -39.69 2.94
C VAL A 215 20.40 -38.62 1.87
N SER A 216 21.27 -38.62 0.88
CA SER A 216 21.10 -37.80 -0.31
C SER A 216 20.00 -38.40 -1.20
N LEU A 217 19.18 -37.56 -1.82
CA LEU A 217 18.19 -38.05 -2.80
C LEU A 217 18.87 -38.36 -4.14
N ASN A 218 19.94 -37.61 -4.44
CA ASN A 218 20.78 -37.84 -5.59
C ASN A 218 21.76 -38.98 -5.30
N LYS A 219 21.65 -40.06 -6.09
CA LYS A 219 22.41 -41.31 -5.93
C LYS A 219 23.92 -41.18 -6.18
N LYS A 220 24.39 -40.02 -6.67
CA LYS A 220 25.84 -39.73 -6.83
C LYS A 220 26.56 -39.61 -5.49
N TYR A 221 25.82 -39.34 -4.41
CA TYR A 221 26.37 -39.11 -3.08
C TYR A 221 26.09 -40.30 -2.17
N SER A 222 27.10 -40.72 -1.41
CA SER A 222 26.94 -41.72 -0.36
C SER A 222 26.21 -41.14 0.84
N ASP A 223 25.59 -42.02 1.62
CA ASP A 223 25.01 -41.67 2.92
C ASP A 223 26.10 -41.15 3.87
N GLN A 224 25.73 -40.21 4.73
CA GLN A 224 26.56 -39.67 5.79
C GLN A 224 25.91 -40.01 7.14
N ILE A 225 26.73 -40.21 8.18
CA ILE A 225 26.23 -40.47 9.53
C ILE A 225 26.85 -39.42 10.44
N ILE A 226 25.99 -38.72 11.18
CA ILE A 226 26.39 -37.85 12.27
C ILE A 226 26.27 -38.68 13.56
N PRO A 227 27.39 -38.94 14.27
CA PRO A 227 27.37 -39.62 15.57
C PRO A 227 26.43 -38.93 16.58
N LEU A 228 25.86 -39.73 17.49
CA LEU A 228 24.89 -39.22 18.46
C LEU A 228 25.46 -38.18 19.42
N ASP A 229 26.75 -38.31 19.76
CA ASP A 229 27.51 -37.43 20.65
C ASP A 229 27.82 -36.06 20.07
N GLU A 230 27.65 -35.86 18.76
CA GLU A 230 27.84 -34.56 18.11
C GLU A 230 26.59 -33.66 18.18
N GLU A 231 25.47 -34.17 18.70
CA GLU A 231 24.23 -33.42 18.98
C GLU A 231 23.79 -32.43 17.86
N PRO A 232 23.57 -32.89 16.62
CA PRO A 232 23.22 -31.98 15.52
C PRO A 232 21.88 -31.26 15.77
N GLY A 233 21.85 -29.97 15.48
CA GLY A 233 20.68 -29.12 15.69
C GLY A 233 19.63 -29.33 14.60
N VAL A 234 18.50 -29.96 14.91
CA VAL A 234 17.38 -30.02 13.96
C VAL A 234 16.72 -28.65 13.89
N ILE A 235 16.85 -27.99 12.73
CA ILE A 235 16.23 -26.68 12.48
C ILE A 235 14.73 -26.86 12.23
N GLY A 236 14.38 -27.84 11.39
CA GLY A 236 13.00 -28.11 11.03
C GLY A 236 12.85 -29.03 9.83
N LYS A 237 11.59 -29.37 9.54
CA LYS A 237 11.22 -30.27 8.46
C LYS A 237 10.96 -29.47 7.19
N VAL A 238 11.48 -29.95 6.07
CA VAL A 238 11.17 -29.40 4.75
C VAL A 238 9.75 -29.78 4.39
N ILE A 239 8.91 -28.77 4.21
CA ILE A 239 7.49 -28.93 3.86
C ILE A 239 7.26 -28.81 2.35
N ASP A 240 8.09 -28.02 1.66
CA ASP A 240 8.04 -27.88 0.21
C ASP A 240 9.35 -27.30 -0.35
N GLY A 241 9.46 -27.19 -1.66
CA GLY A 241 10.50 -26.41 -2.32
C GLY A 241 10.14 -26.05 -3.76
N PHE A 242 10.64 -24.92 -4.22
CA PHE A 242 10.27 -24.34 -5.51
C PHE A 242 11.47 -23.65 -6.17
N VAL A 243 11.40 -23.50 -7.50
CA VAL A 243 12.33 -22.62 -8.24
C VAL A 243 11.71 -21.22 -8.26
N PRO A 244 12.41 -20.19 -7.74
CA PRO A 244 11.94 -18.82 -7.82
C PRO A 244 11.62 -18.38 -9.23
N LEU A 245 10.60 -17.53 -9.36
CA LEU A 245 10.31 -16.88 -10.62
C LEU A 245 11.41 -15.88 -10.99
N ASP A 246 11.85 -15.93 -12.24
CA ASP A 246 12.67 -14.88 -12.81
C ASP A 246 11.77 -13.67 -13.14
N LEU A 247 12.05 -12.54 -12.48
CA LEU A 247 11.29 -11.31 -12.70
C LEU A 247 11.58 -10.69 -14.08
N GLU A 248 12.66 -11.07 -14.75
CA GLU A 248 12.93 -10.66 -16.13
C GLU A 248 12.03 -11.39 -17.13
N GLU A 249 11.63 -12.63 -16.83
CA GLU A 249 10.73 -13.43 -17.67
C GLU A 249 9.25 -13.03 -17.56
N ILE A 250 8.89 -12.19 -16.56
CA ILE A 250 7.51 -11.75 -16.30
C ILE A 250 7.16 -10.43 -17.05
N LYS A 251 8.14 -9.78 -17.68
CA LYS A 251 7.97 -8.54 -18.46
C LYS A 251 7.44 -8.81 -19.87
#